data_AF-M6H858-F1
#
_entry.id   AF-M6H858-F1
#
_cell.length_a   1.000
_cell.length_b   1.000
_cell.length_c   1.000
_cell.angle_alpha   90.00
_cell.angle_beta   90.00
_cell.angle_gamma   90.00
#
_symmetry.space_group_name_H-M   'P 1'
#
loop_
_entity.id
_entity.type
_entity.pdbx_description
1 polymer ?
#
loop_
_entity_poly.entity_id
_entity_poly.type
_entity_poly.pdbx_seq_one_letter_code
_entity_poly.pdbx_strand_id
1 'polypeptide(L)'
;MKNPSATPEEILVKYPSEFRPHGISLLKTKNTYRLYVISHPEFFKIHTIEIFERKGKEWFHVGTLTDPLLTNPNDLSVVSENEIYLSNDHGKGNILRYLWDDLFQIKRSEISYYDGKTWSNLGNPLSFGNGILYTKDSQGNEFLYRSGYMDQSVFQFQIRREQGKPILGKPKRILINFGPDNLEIDSKGRIFAVTHGSGYQFLRHIGNPEYLSPTIVFRISSDGTFQEVFANSGDLISAGSTAIPFEGRLYIAQVFNPYILNCEYSNSD
;
A
#
# COMPACT_ATOMS: atom_id res chain seq x y z
N MET A 1 -6.68 7.97 -17.55
CA MET A 1 -8.07 8.02 -18.00
C MET A 1 -8.43 9.42 -18.49
N LYS A 2 -8.26 9.66 -19.80
CA LYS A 2 -8.75 10.88 -20.49
C LYS A 2 -10.28 10.94 -20.59
N ASN A 3 -10.97 9.85 -20.23
CA ASN A 3 -12.41 9.72 -20.26
C ASN A 3 -12.93 9.51 -18.82
N PRO A 4 -13.73 10.43 -18.26
CA PRO A 4 -14.33 10.27 -16.93
C PRO A 4 -15.37 9.14 -16.86
N SER A 5 -15.82 8.63 -18.02
CA SER A 5 -16.70 7.47 -18.17
C SER A 5 -15.95 6.17 -18.45
N ALA A 6 -14.63 6.15 -18.31
CA ALA A 6 -13.86 4.91 -18.44
C ALA A 6 -14.33 3.91 -17.38
N THR A 7 -14.79 2.75 -17.84
CA THR A 7 -15.20 1.65 -16.98
C THR A 7 -14.01 0.74 -16.69
N PRO A 8 -13.89 0.19 -15.48
CA PRO A 8 -12.90 -0.85 -15.21
C PRO A 8 -13.07 -2.00 -16.21
N GLU A 9 -11.96 -2.44 -16.80
CA GLU A 9 -11.92 -3.63 -17.65
C GLU A 9 -11.30 -4.77 -16.85
N GLU A 10 -11.94 -5.94 -16.87
CA GLU A 10 -11.39 -7.12 -16.25
C GLU A 10 -10.08 -7.53 -16.95
N ILE A 11 -9.04 -7.77 -16.15
CA ILE A 11 -7.80 -8.36 -16.65
C ILE A 11 -8.05 -9.87 -16.82
N LEU A 12 -8.25 -10.29 -18.06
CA LEU A 12 -8.37 -11.71 -18.39
C LEU A 12 -6.97 -12.36 -18.34
N VAL A 13 -6.73 -13.14 -17.29
CA VAL A 13 -5.50 -13.91 -17.11
C VAL A 13 -5.82 -15.23 -16.44
N LYS A 14 -4.99 -16.25 -16.69
CA LYS A 14 -5.02 -17.49 -15.92
C LYS A 14 -4.38 -17.23 -14.55
N TYR A 15 -5.22 -16.98 -13.55
CA TYR A 15 -4.77 -16.77 -12.18
C TYR A 15 -4.20 -18.07 -11.56
N PRO A 16 -3.23 -17.96 -10.63
CA PRO A 16 -2.83 -19.07 -9.77
C PRO A 16 -4.01 -19.64 -8.98
N SER A 17 -3.89 -20.90 -8.55
CA SER A 17 -4.89 -21.51 -7.66
C SER A 17 -4.98 -20.73 -6.34
N GLU A 18 -6.19 -20.58 -5.80
CA GLU A 18 -6.42 -19.89 -4.51
C GLU A 18 -5.92 -18.43 -4.47
N PHE A 19 -5.84 -17.77 -5.64
CA PHE A 19 -5.40 -16.37 -5.73
C PHE A 19 -6.34 -15.42 -4.97
N ARG A 20 -5.79 -14.72 -3.96
CA ARG A 20 -6.51 -13.75 -3.13
C ARG A 20 -5.70 -12.46 -3.08
N PRO A 21 -5.87 -11.56 -4.06
CA PRO A 21 -5.03 -10.37 -4.20
C PRO A 21 -5.19 -9.40 -3.04
N HIS A 22 -4.11 -8.70 -2.69
CA HIS A 22 -4.08 -7.63 -1.70
C HIS A 22 -3.33 -6.42 -2.27
N GLY A 23 -2.19 -6.00 -1.69
CA GLY A 23 -1.35 -4.93 -2.23
C GLY A 23 -0.80 -5.23 -3.64
N ILE A 24 -0.73 -4.20 -4.48
CA ILE A 24 -0.37 -4.30 -5.90
C ILE A 24 0.61 -3.19 -6.26
N SER A 25 1.66 -3.53 -6.99
CA SER A 25 2.60 -2.55 -7.54
C SER A 25 2.83 -2.77 -9.02
N LEU A 26 2.85 -1.68 -9.79
CA LEU A 26 3.08 -1.68 -11.23
C LEU A 26 4.51 -1.27 -11.55
N LEU A 27 5.28 -2.18 -12.14
CA LEU A 27 6.56 -1.87 -12.74
C LEU A 27 6.39 -1.63 -14.25
N LYS A 28 6.64 -0.40 -14.69
CA LYS A 28 6.72 -0.07 -16.12
C LYS A 28 8.19 -0.01 -16.55
N THR A 29 8.59 -0.91 -17.44
CA THR A 29 9.86 -0.80 -18.17
C THR A 29 9.62 -0.23 -19.57
N LYS A 30 10.67 -0.09 -20.40
CA LYS A 30 10.56 0.57 -21.72
C LYS A 30 9.41 0.01 -22.59
N ASN A 31 9.25 -1.32 -22.61
CA ASN A 31 8.30 -1.99 -23.52
C ASN A 31 7.35 -2.97 -22.81
N THR A 32 7.45 -3.16 -21.50
CA THR A 32 6.65 -4.13 -20.76
C THR A 32 6.13 -3.55 -19.45
N TYR A 33 4.92 -3.96 -19.10
CA TYR A 33 4.30 -3.69 -17.82
C TYR A 33 4.27 -4.98 -17.03
N ARG A 34 4.70 -4.93 -15.77
CA ARG A 34 4.56 -6.03 -14.82
C ARG A 34 3.78 -5.58 -13.59
N LEU A 35 2.83 -6.40 -13.17
CA LEU A 35 2.17 -6.27 -11.89
C LEU A 35 2.80 -7.26 -10.92
N TYR A 36 3.13 -6.78 -9.74
CA TYR A 36 3.49 -7.62 -8.60
C TYR A 36 2.35 -7.51 -7.61
N VAL A 37 1.72 -8.64 -7.30
CA VAL A 37 0.48 -8.69 -6.53
C VAL A 37 0.69 -9.59 -5.33
N ILE A 38 0.56 -9.04 -4.13
CA ILE A 38 0.48 -9.86 -2.92
C ILE A 38 -0.75 -10.75 -3.03
N SER A 39 -0.61 -12.03 -2.70
CA SER A 39 -1.72 -12.97 -2.59
C SER A 39 -1.64 -13.75 -1.27
N HIS A 40 -2.81 -14.11 -0.74
CA HIS A 40 -2.95 -14.95 0.46
C HIS A 40 -3.61 -16.31 0.13
N PRO A 41 -2.90 -17.28 -0.50
CA PRO A 41 -3.48 -18.58 -0.86
C PRO A 41 -4.08 -19.38 0.30
N GLU A 42 -3.57 -19.17 1.51
CA GLU A 42 -4.19 -19.64 2.74
C GLU A 42 -4.07 -18.54 3.80
N PHE A 43 -5.21 -18.04 4.28
CA PHE A 43 -5.26 -16.93 5.23
C PHE A 43 -4.31 -17.15 6.41
N PHE A 44 -3.48 -16.14 6.68
CA PHE A 44 -2.50 -16.08 7.78
C PHE A 44 -1.40 -17.17 7.77
N LYS A 45 -1.31 -17.99 6.71
CA LYS A 45 -0.34 -19.09 6.66
C LYS A 45 0.53 -19.08 5.41
N ILE A 46 -0.08 -18.87 4.25
CA ILE A 46 0.61 -18.90 2.97
C ILE A 46 0.43 -17.54 2.32
N HIS A 47 1.56 -16.94 1.97
CA HIS A 47 1.66 -15.61 1.38
C HIS A 47 2.62 -15.67 0.20
N THR A 48 2.23 -15.04 -0.90
CA THR A 48 2.99 -15.03 -2.15
C THR A 48 2.98 -13.64 -2.76
N ILE A 49 3.93 -13.38 -3.64
CA ILE A 49 3.86 -12.27 -4.60
C ILE A 49 3.77 -12.86 -5.98
N GLU A 50 2.63 -12.68 -6.62
CA GLU A 50 2.35 -13.15 -7.98
C GLU A 50 2.76 -12.09 -8.99
N ILE A 51 3.52 -12.48 -10.00
CA ILE A 51 4.04 -11.60 -11.03
C ILE A 51 3.26 -11.84 -12.32
N PHE A 52 2.64 -10.78 -12.84
CA PHE A 52 1.94 -10.80 -14.12
C PHE A 52 2.64 -9.87 -15.10
N GLU A 53 2.90 -10.34 -16.32
CA GLU A 53 3.50 -9.55 -17.40
C GLU A 53 2.50 -9.31 -18.52
N ARG A 54 2.45 -8.06 -19.01
CA ARG A 54 1.64 -7.68 -20.16
C ARG A 54 2.41 -7.86 -21.46
N LYS A 55 1.85 -8.62 -22.40
CA LYS A 55 2.33 -8.75 -23.79
C LYS A 55 1.23 -8.27 -24.74
N GLY A 56 1.42 -7.09 -25.33
CA GLY A 56 0.37 -6.44 -26.11
C GLY A 56 -0.83 -6.04 -25.23
N LYS A 57 -2.01 -6.63 -25.48
CA LYS A 57 -3.21 -6.42 -24.66
C LYS A 57 -3.44 -7.53 -23.62
N GLU A 58 -2.70 -8.62 -23.70
CA GLU A 58 -2.89 -9.79 -22.85
C GLU A 58 -1.96 -9.77 -21.65
N TRP A 59 -2.40 -10.37 -20.55
CA TRP A 59 -1.64 -10.53 -19.32
C TRP A 59 -1.37 -12.01 -19.05
N PHE A 60 -0.17 -12.31 -18.56
CA PHE A 60 0.28 -13.66 -18.27
C PHE A 60 0.86 -13.70 -16.87
N HIS A 61 0.49 -14.71 -16.07
CA HIS A 61 1.24 -15.05 -14.87
C HIS A 61 2.61 -15.59 -15.30
N VAL A 62 3.69 -15.00 -14.79
CA VAL A 62 5.07 -15.30 -15.20
C VAL A 62 5.97 -15.72 -14.04
N GLY A 63 5.48 -15.64 -12.81
CA GLY A 63 6.26 -16.08 -11.65
C GLY A 63 5.56 -15.86 -10.32
N THR A 64 6.07 -16.55 -9.31
CA THR A 64 5.62 -16.46 -7.93
C THR A 64 6.86 -16.30 -7.05
N LEU A 65 6.87 -15.29 -6.19
CA LEU A 65 7.89 -15.15 -5.14
C LEU A 65 7.31 -15.60 -3.79
N THR A 66 8.12 -16.35 -3.05
CA THR A 66 7.85 -16.80 -1.68
C THR A 66 9.11 -16.63 -0.86
N ASP A 67 8.94 -16.30 0.43
CA ASP A 67 10.04 -16.24 1.40
C ASP A 67 9.48 -16.23 2.82
N PRO A 68 10.19 -16.77 3.83
CA PRO A 68 9.79 -16.67 5.23
C PRO A 68 9.61 -15.24 5.76
N LEU A 69 10.19 -14.23 5.12
CA LEU A 69 10.02 -12.81 5.45
C LEU A 69 8.72 -12.19 4.88
N LEU A 70 7.91 -12.94 4.14
CA LEU A 70 6.52 -12.58 3.82
C LEU A 70 5.63 -13.09 4.96
N THR A 71 5.74 -12.46 6.13
CA THR A 71 5.12 -12.96 7.37
C THR A 71 3.63 -12.70 7.46
N ASN A 72 3.17 -11.54 7.00
CA ASN A 72 1.78 -11.21 6.68
C ASN A 72 1.80 -9.96 5.79
N PRO A 73 2.17 -10.10 4.51
CA PRO A 73 2.43 -8.96 3.62
C PRO A 73 1.14 -8.16 3.39
N ASN A 74 1.26 -6.83 3.38
CA ASN A 74 0.13 -5.92 3.24
C ASN A 74 0.23 -5.13 1.93
N ASP A 75 1.35 -4.43 1.73
CA ASP A 75 1.61 -3.64 0.54
C ASP A 75 3.06 -3.79 0.04
N LEU A 76 3.32 -3.40 -1.20
CA LEU A 76 4.64 -3.43 -1.80
C LEU A 76 4.90 -2.27 -2.76
N SER A 77 6.15 -1.81 -2.79
CA SER A 77 6.66 -0.84 -3.76
C SER A 77 7.77 -1.48 -4.58
N VAL A 78 7.50 -1.73 -5.86
CA VAL A 78 8.46 -2.32 -6.80
C VAL A 78 9.20 -1.20 -7.53
N VAL A 79 10.51 -1.10 -7.27
CA VAL A 79 11.41 -0.12 -7.91
C VAL A 79 11.99 -0.70 -9.20
N SER A 80 12.33 -1.98 -9.17
CA SER A 80 12.79 -2.76 -10.32
C SER A 80 12.53 -4.25 -10.08
N GLU A 81 12.82 -5.09 -11.07
CA GLU A 81 12.72 -6.54 -10.92
C GLU A 81 13.61 -7.09 -9.79
N ASN A 82 14.66 -6.35 -9.44
CA ASN A 82 15.63 -6.70 -8.41
C ASN A 82 15.53 -5.81 -7.17
N GLU A 83 14.45 -5.06 -7.03
CA GLU A 83 14.30 -4.13 -5.92
C GLU A 83 12.83 -3.96 -5.54
N ILE A 84 12.44 -4.63 -4.46
CA ILE A 84 11.08 -4.59 -3.92
C ILE A 84 11.15 -4.28 -2.43
N TYR A 85 10.39 -3.27 -2.01
CA TYR A 85 10.11 -2.99 -0.60
C TYR A 85 8.72 -3.52 -0.29
N LEU A 86 8.58 -4.27 0.79
CA LEU A 86 7.32 -4.87 1.21
C LEU A 86 7.07 -4.56 2.67
N SER A 87 5.85 -4.17 2.98
CA SER A 87 5.37 -4.08 4.35
C SER A 87 4.68 -5.39 4.72
N ASN A 88 4.99 -5.90 5.91
CA ASN A 88 4.10 -6.83 6.57
C ASN A 88 3.24 -6.04 7.54
N ASP A 89 1.96 -6.36 7.70
CA ASP A 89 1.11 -5.68 8.69
C ASP A 89 1.35 -6.16 10.13
N HIS A 90 1.83 -7.39 10.27
CA HIS A 90 2.17 -8.03 11.52
C HIS A 90 3.49 -8.78 11.38
N GLY A 91 3.89 -9.48 12.44
CA GLY A 91 4.92 -10.52 12.34
C GLY A 91 4.31 -11.87 11.97
N LYS A 92 5.13 -12.94 11.97
CA LYS A 92 4.62 -14.31 11.82
C LYS A 92 3.59 -14.61 12.91
N GLY A 93 2.46 -15.20 12.55
CA GLY A 93 1.39 -15.47 13.50
C GLY A 93 0.15 -16.07 12.88
N ASN A 94 -0.97 -15.91 13.58
CA ASN A 94 -2.31 -16.24 13.15
C ASN A 94 -3.25 -15.17 13.71
N ILE A 95 -4.55 -15.25 13.40
CA ILE A 95 -5.53 -14.25 13.84
C ILE A 95 -5.51 -13.96 15.34
N LEU A 96 -5.35 -14.97 16.22
CA LEU A 96 -5.31 -14.75 17.67
C LEU A 96 -4.07 -13.95 18.07
N ARG A 97 -2.93 -14.23 17.40
CA ARG A 97 -1.70 -13.47 17.64
C ARG A 97 -1.81 -12.03 17.13
N TYR A 98 -2.46 -11.82 15.99
CA TYR A 98 -2.66 -10.49 15.41
C TYR A 98 -3.57 -9.64 16.29
N LEU A 99 -4.70 -10.19 16.74
CA LEU A 99 -5.58 -9.53 17.71
C LEU A 99 -4.86 -9.16 19.02
N TRP A 100 -3.95 -10.02 19.49
CA TRP A 100 -3.12 -9.72 20.66
C TRP A 100 -2.13 -8.59 20.37
N ASP A 101 -1.45 -8.63 19.22
CA ASP A 101 -0.52 -7.58 18.83
C ASP A 101 -1.26 -6.23 18.65
N ASP A 102 -2.47 -6.22 18.09
CA ASP A 102 -3.33 -5.04 17.95
C ASP A 102 -3.78 -4.45 19.29
N LEU A 103 -4.26 -5.31 20.20
CA LEU A 103 -4.77 -4.88 21.51
C LEU A 103 -3.69 -4.23 22.37
N PHE A 104 -2.46 -4.75 22.29
CA PHE A 104 -1.31 -4.27 23.07
C PHE A 104 -0.34 -3.39 22.28
N GLN A 105 -0.68 -3.06 21.03
CA GLN A 105 0.16 -2.29 20.10
C GLN A 105 1.59 -2.83 19.97
N ILE A 106 1.74 -4.16 19.92
CA ILE A 106 3.04 -4.83 19.87
C ILE A 106 3.66 -4.63 18.49
N LYS A 107 4.83 -4.00 18.48
CA LYS A 107 5.54 -3.65 17.26
C LYS A 107 6.26 -4.84 16.65
N ARG A 108 5.63 -5.49 15.67
CA ARG A 108 6.18 -6.65 14.94
C ARG A 108 6.02 -6.57 13.43
N SER A 109 5.43 -5.50 12.95
CA SER A 109 5.23 -5.22 11.54
C SER A 109 6.54 -4.75 10.89
N GLU A 110 7.26 -5.63 10.22
CA GLU A 110 8.58 -5.34 9.65
C GLU A 110 8.54 -5.01 8.16
N ILE A 111 9.63 -4.39 7.67
CA ILE A 111 9.85 -4.12 6.25
C ILE A 111 10.75 -5.22 5.68
N SER A 112 10.25 -5.93 4.68
CA SER A 112 10.99 -6.91 3.92
C SER A 112 11.50 -6.30 2.63
N TYR A 113 12.74 -6.60 2.25
CA TYR A 113 13.41 -6.08 1.06
C TYR A 113 13.95 -7.21 0.21
N TYR A 114 13.63 -7.20 -1.08
CA TYR A 114 14.12 -8.15 -2.07
C TYR A 114 15.15 -7.49 -2.99
N ASP A 115 16.31 -8.13 -3.14
CA ASP A 115 17.43 -7.63 -3.96
C ASP A 115 17.56 -8.29 -5.35
N GLY A 116 16.50 -8.99 -5.80
CA GLY A 116 16.53 -9.80 -7.02
C GLY A 116 17.03 -11.23 -6.82
N LYS A 117 17.52 -11.57 -5.62
CA LYS A 117 17.98 -12.92 -5.28
C LYS A 117 17.46 -13.40 -3.94
N THR A 118 17.55 -12.56 -2.92
CA THR A 118 17.25 -12.90 -1.54
C THR A 118 16.43 -11.82 -0.87
N TRP A 119 15.68 -12.23 0.16
CA TRP A 119 14.98 -11.31 1.03
C TRP A 119 15.82 -10.98 2.26
N SER A 120 15.67 -9.75 2.75
CA SER A 120 16.27 -9.26 3.99
C SER A 120 15.30 -8.35 4.72
N ASN A 121 15.58 -8.07 5.98
CA ASN A 121 14.74 -7.22 6.82
C ASN A 121 15.40 -5.86 7.03
N LEU A 122 14.68 -4.77 6.75
CA LEU A 122 15.17 -3.38 6.93
C LEU A 122 14.84 -2.79 8.31
N GLY A 123 14.25 -3.58 9.20
CA GLY A 123 13.88 -3.23 10.57
C GLY A 123 12.70 -2.26 10.64
N ASN A 124 12.73 -1.41 11.67
CA ASN A 124 11.70 -0.43 11.98
C ASN A 124 10.30 -1.05 12.20
N PRO A 125 10.15 -2.00 13.14
CA PRO A 125 8.87 -2.62 13.39
C PRO A 125 7.83 -1.59 13.85
N LEU A 126 6.64 -1.63 13.25
CA LEU A 126 5.49 -0.80 13.61
C LEU A 126 4.41 -1.62 14.29
N SER A 127 3.43 -0.93 14.87
CA SER A 127 2.17 -1.56 15.27
C SER A 127 1.21 -1.42 14.10
N PHE A 128 0.86 -2.55 13.47
CA PHE A 128 0.01 -2.60 12.28
C PHE A 128 0.52 -1.70 11.15
N GLY A 129 1.65 -2.07 10.52
CA GLY A 129 2.13 -1.38 9.32
C GLY A 129 1.25 -1.68 8.11
N ASN A 130 1.19 -0.78 7.16
CA ASN A 130 0.29 -0.92 6.03
C ASN A 130 1.03 -0.47 4.75
N GLY A 131 0.51 0.47 3.97
CA GLY A 131 1.13 1.07 2.80
C GLY A 131 2.64 1.30 2.88
N ILE A 132 3.33 1.00 1.77
CA ILE A 132 4.77 1.23 1.61
C ILE A 132 5.06 1.80 0.23
N LEU A 133 5.84 2.88 0.18
CA LEU A 133 6.05 3.63 -1.05
C LEU A 133 7.49 4.11 -1.15
N TYR A 134 8.19 3.63 -2.17
CA TYR A 134 9.49 4.16 -2.56
C TYR A 134 9.32 5.35 -3.51
N THR A 135 10.14 6.38 -3.35
CA THR A 135 10.20 7.51 -4.29
C THR A 135 11.58 8.16 -4.32
N LYS A 136 11.79 9.04 -5.29
CA LYS A 136 12.95 9.94 -5.38
C LYS A 136 12.49 11.39 -5.42
N ASP A 137 13.23 12.27 -4.76
CA ASP A 137 13.04 13.70 -4.97
C ASP A 137 13.67 14.17 -6.30
N SER A 138 13.51 15.46 -6.61
CA SER A 138 14.06 16.09 -7.81
C SER A 138 15.60 16.08 -7.88
N GLN A 139 16.27 15.89 -6.75
CA GLN A 139 17.73 15.80 -6.65
C GLN A 139 18.22 14.35 -6.75
N GLY A 140 17.30 13.38 -6.84
CA GLY A 140 17.59 11.96 -6.90
C GLY A 140 17.83 11.31 -5.54
N ASN A 141 17.56 12.00 -4.42
CA ASN A 141 17.61 11.39 -3.10
C ASN A 141 16.46 10.39 -2.95
N GLU A 142 16.78 9.23 -2.42
CA GLU A 142 15.85 8.11 -2.29
C GLU A 142 15.14 8.14 -0.95
N PHE A 143 13.83 7.91 -0.97
CA PHE A 143 12.98 7.87 0.21
C PHE A 143 12.09 6.64 0.22
N LEU A 144 11.88 6.10 1.41
CA LEU A 144 10.82 5.13 1.69
C LEU A 144 9.80 5.77 2.61
N TYR A 145 8.53 5.66 2.26
CA TYR A 145 7.40 6.05 3.09
C TYR A 145 6.66 4.81 3.54
N ARG A 146 6.17 4.84 4.77
CA ARG A 146 5.44 3.73 5.36
C ARG A 146 4.33 4.22 6.27
N SER A 147 3.12 3.71 6.12
CA SER A 147 2.04 3.96 7.06
C SER A 147 2.11 3.00 8.26
N GLY A 148 1.88 3.55 9.45
CA GLY A 148 1.63 2.78 10.67
C GLY A 148 0.23 3.09 11.17
N TYR A 149 -0.69 2.14 10.99
CA TYR A 149 -2.12 2.32 11.28
C TYR A 149 -2.33 2.64 12.77
N MET A 150 -1.80 1.81 13.67
CA MET A 150 -1.93 2.06 15.12
C MET A 150 -1.00 3.19 15.60
N ASP A 151 0.10 3.44 14.90
CA ASP A 151 0.99 4.58 15.17
C ASP A 151 0.38 5.93 14.71
N GLN A 152 -0.77 5.90 14.02
CA GLN A 152 -1.49 7.07 13.49
C GLN A 152 -0.62 8.01 12.64
N SER A 153 0.34 7.45 11.92
CA SER A 153 1.43 8.22 11.31
C SER A 153 1.93 7.62 10.01
N VAL A 154 2.42 8.50 9.14
CA VAL A 154 3.30 8.12 8.03
C VAL A 154 4.75 8.39 8.45
N PHE A 155 5.61 7.41 8.22
CA PHE A 155 7.04 7.48 8.49
C PHE A 155 7.80 7.65 7.19
N GLN A 156 8.64 8.69 7.12
CA GLN A 156 9.55 8.95 6.02
C GLN A 156 10.97 8.55 6.42
N PHE A 157 11.60 7.72 5.59
CA PHE A 157 12.98 7.29 5.75
C PHE A 157 13.78 7.78 4.56
N GLN A 158 14.88 8.49 4.81
CA GLN A 158 15.90 8.65 3.77
C GLN A 158 16.62 7.32 3.59
N ILE A 159 16.78 6.87 2.35
CA ILE A 159 17.54 5.66 2.03
C ILE A 159 18.98 6.05 1.73
N ARG A 160 19.93 5.42 2.42
CA ARG A 160 21.35 5.45 2.06
C ARG A 160 21.71 4.12 1.40
N ARG A 161 22.67 4.14 0.47
CA ARG A 161 23.18 2.92 -0.15
C ARG A 161 24.56 2.58 0.41
N GLU A 162 24.67 1.44 1.08
CA GLU A 162 25.94 0.90 1.55
C GLU A 162 26.21 -0.40 0.79
N GLN A 163 27.31 -0.44 0.02
CA GLN A 163 27.64 -1.57 -0.88
C GLN A 163 26.48 -1.96 -1.82
N GLY A 164 25.70 -0.97 -2.27
CA GLY A 164 24.54 -1.17 -3.15
C GLY A 164 23.25 -1.61 -2.43
N LYS A 165 23.29 -1.88 -1.12
CA LYS A 165 22.11 -2.26 -0.34
C LYS A 165 21.47 -1.05 0.33
N PRO A 166 20.13 -0.97 0.42
CA PRO A 166 19.46 0.13 1.11
C PRO A 166 19.62 0.00 2.62
N ILE A 167 19.94 1.12 3.26
CA ILE A 167 19.95 1.30 4.70
C ILE A 167 18.99 2.45 5.02
N LEU A 168 18.00 2.17 5.85
CA LEU A 168 17.04 3.20 6.28
C LEU A 168 17.71 4.15 7.29
N GLY A 169 17.62 5.44 7.01
CA GLY A 169 17.96 6.49 7.96
C GLY A 169 16.97 6.54 9.12
N LYS A 170 17.20 7.45 10.07
CA LYS A 170 16.28 7.68 11.18
C LYS A 170 14.91 8.15 10.62
N PRO A 171 13.79 7.53 11.04
CA PRO A 171 12.47 7.96 10.55
C PRO A 171 12.13 9.37 10.99
N LYS A 172 11.59 10.15 10.06
CA LYS A 172 10.78 11.32 10.35
C LYS A 172 9.31 10.87 10.45
N ARG A 173 8.67 11.16 11.58
CA ARG A 173 7.26 10.84 11.82
C ARG A 173 6.37 12.01 11.41
N ILE A 174 5.37 11.73 10.59
CA ILE A 174 4.30 12.66 10.22
C ILE A 174 3.04 12.16 10.94
N LEU A 175 2.67 12.83 12.04
CA LEU A 175 1.52 12.46 12.86
C LEU A 175 0.23 12.99 12.23
N ILE A 176 -0.61 12.07 11.74
CA ILE A 176 -1.87 12.39 11.04
C ILE A 176 -3.09 12.28 11.98
N ASN A 177 -2.94 11.61 13.14
CA ASN A 177 -3.99 11.37 14.15
C ASN A 177 -5.14 10.45 13.72
N PHE A 178 -5.00 9.80 12.57
CA PHE A 178 -5.90 8.75 12.06
C PHE A 178 -5.09 7.53 11.66
N GLY A 179 -5.72 6.38 11.40
CA GLY A 179 -5.01 5.17 10.99
C GLY A 179 -4.74 5.14 9.49
N PRO A 180 -3.52 5.47 9.00
CA PRO A 180 -3.21 5.41 7.58
C PRO A 180 -3.16 3.99 7.04
N ASP A 181 -3.66 3.84 5.82
CA ASP A 181 -3.71 2.63 5.00
C ASP A 181 -2.67 2.77 3.85
N ASN A 182 -3.05 2.55 2.59
CA ASN A 182 -2.12 2.63 1.47
C ASN A 182 -1.63 4.05 1.14
N LEU A 183 -0.45 4.11 0.52
CA LEU A 183 0.23 5.33 0.11
C LEU A 183 0.43 5.33 -1.40
N GLU A 184 0.01 6.40 -2.06
CA GLU A 184 0.17 6.58 -3.50
C GLU A 184 0.88 7.89 -3.81
N ILE A 185 1.56 7.98 -4.96
CA ILE A 185 2.27 9.20 -5.37
C ILE A 185 1.72 9.76 -6.67
N ASP A 186 1.60 11.09 -6.71
CA ASP A 186 1.23 11.79 -7.93
C ASP A 186 2.44 12.17 -8.79
N SER A 187 2.17 12.65 -10.01
CA SER A 187 3.21 13.11 -10.93
C SER A 187 4.04 14.31 -10.44
N LYS A 188 3.60 15.02 -9.38
CA LYS A 188 4.33 16.12 -8.75
C LYS A 188 5.14 15.66 -7.52
N GLY A 189 5.15 14.36 -7.20
CA GLY A 189 5.87 13.82 -6.05
C GLY A 189 5.15 14.00 -4.71
N ARG A 190 3.86 14.35 -4.70
CA ARG A 190 3.04 14.46 -3.48
C ARG A 190 2.41 13.11 -3.18
N ILE A 191 2.38 12.78 -1.88
CA ILE A 191 1.92 11.47 -1.42
C ILE A 191 0.48 11.59 -0.95
N PHE A 192 -0.36 10.65 -1.35
CA PHE A 192 -1.74 10.53 -0.94
C PHE A 192 -1.84 9.36 0.03
N ALA A 193 -2.23 9.65 1.27
CA ALA A 193 -2.44 8.67 2.31
C ALA A 193 -3.93 8.57 2.60
N VAL A 194 -4.51 7.40 2.35
CA VAL A 194 -5.88 7.11 2.82
C VAL A 194 -5.80 6.74 4.30
N THR A 195 -6.78 7.17 5.07
CA THR A 195 -6.85 6.90 6.50
C THR A 195 -8.25 6.50 6.90
N HIS A 196 -8.33 5.61 7.88
CA HIS A 196 -9.57 5.28 8.58
C HIS A 196 -9.80 6.31 9.67
N GLY A 197 -10.89 7.08 9.56
CA GLY A 197 -11.20 8.15 10.50
C GLY A 197 -11.58 7.65 11.90
N SER A 198 -11.91 6.36 12.04
CA SER A 198 -12.22 5.73 13.32
C SER A 198 -12.00 4.22 13.26
N GLY A 199 -11.01 3.71 13.99
CA GLY A 199 -10.75 2.27 14.06
C GLY A 199 -11.92 1.47 14.65
N TYR A 200 -12.70 2.06 15.57
CA TYR A 200 -13.91 1.43 16.09
C TYR A 200 -14.98 1.25 15.00
N GLN A 201 -15.23 2.28 14.19
CA GLN A 201 -16.21 2.19 13.11
C GLN A 201 -15.72 1.25 12.01
N PHE A 202 -14.42 1.22 11.71
CA PHE A 202 -13.82 0.25 10.81
C PHE A 202 -14.05 -1.20 11.28
N LEU A 203 -13.78 -1.51 12.55
CA LEU A 203 -14.04 -2.84 13.12
C LEU A 203 -15.53 -3.22 13.08
N ARG A 204 -16.44 -2.27 13.29
CA ARG A 204 -17.88 -2.49 13.13
C ARG A 204 -18.24 -2.79 11.68
N HIS A 205 -17.67 -2.04 10.74
CA HIS A 205 -17.89 -2.23 9.30
C HIS A 205 -17.45 -3.63 8.84
N ILE A 206 -16.30 -4.12 9.33
CA ILE A 206 -15.84 -5.51 9.08
C ILE A 206 -16.90 -6.52 9.51
N GLY A 207 -17.51 -6.33 10.68
CA GLY A 207 -18.53 -7.24 11.20
C GLY A 207 -19.89 -7.11 10.52
N ASN A 208 -20.20 -5.95 9.96
CA ASN A 208 -21.44 -5.68 9.24
C ASN A 208 -21.27 -4.49 8.26
N PRO A 209 -21.42 -4.71 6.94
CA PRO A 209 -21.21 -3.67 5.93
C PRO A 209 -22.19 -2.50 6.03
N GLU A 210 -23.34 -2.65 6.70
CA GLU A 210 -24.31 -1.57 6.95
C GLU A 210 -23.78 -0.52 7.95
N TYR A 211 -22.76 -0.84 8.75
CA TYR A 211 -22.12 0.14 9.63
C TYR A 211 -21.05 0.90 8.86
N LEU A 212 -21.27 2.18 8.63
CA LEU A 212 -20.34 3.03 7.88
C LEU A 212 -19.01 3.21 8.64
N SER A 213 -17.90 3.27 7.88
CA SER A 213 -16.57 3.59 8.37
C SER A 213 -16.03 4.83 7.65
N PRO A 214 -15.69 5.92 8.37
CA PRO A 214 -15.21 7.14 7.75
C PRO A 214 -13.89 6.97 6.99
N THR A 215 -13.81 7.63 5.84
CA THR A 215 -12.63 7.67 4.96
C THR A 215 -12.12 9.10 4.87
N ILE A 216 -10.82 9.30 5.15
CA ILE A 216 -10.16 10.60 4.99
C ILE A 216 -8.90 10.41 4.15
N VAL A 217 -8.69 11.27 3.15
CA VAL A 217 -7.47 11.26 2.32
C VAL A 217 -6.66 12.51 2.61
N PHE A 218 -5.39 12.31 2.96
CA PHE A 218 -4.42 13.38 3.15
C PHE A 218 -3.44 13.43 2.00
N ARG A 219 -3.09 14.64 1.57
CA ARG A 219 -1.98 14.93 0.67
C ARG A 219 -0.79 15.40 1.50
N ILE A 220 0.32 14.69 1.42
CA ILE A 220 1.56 14.92 2.14
C ILE A 220 2.62 15.49 1.18
N SER A 221 3.21 16.62 1.55
CA SER A 221 4.31 17.28 0.86
C SER A 221 5.65 16.67 1.25
N SER A 222 6.69 16.91 0.44
CA SER A 222 8.05 16.39 0.67
C SER A 222 8.67 16.85 1.99
N ASP A 223 8.28 18.04 2.48
CA ASP A 223 8.69 18.59 3.78
C ASP A 223 7.88 18.01 4.96
N GLY A 224 6.97 17.08 4.70
CA GLY A 224 6.13 16.41 5.70
C GLY A 224 4.93 17.23 6.18
N THR A 225 4.70 18.42 5.64
CA THR A 225 3.41 19.10 5.80
C THR A 225 2.32 18.31 5.08
N PHE A 226 1.09 18.38 5.57
CA PHE A 226 -0.02 17.66 4.96
C PHE A 226 -1.31 18.44 5.04
N GLN A 227 -2.24 18.11 4.15
CA GLN A 227 -3.58 18.70 4.07
C GLN A 227 -4.60 17.61 3.81
N GLU A 228 -5.79 17.77 4.38
CA GLU A 228 -6.95 16.97 4.01
C GLU A 228 -7.40 17.37 2.59
N VAL A 229 -7.64 16.39 1.73
CA VAL A 229 -8.13 16.62 0.36
C VAL A 229 -9.47 15.95 0.08
N PHE A 230 -9.89 15.04 0.95
CA PHE A 230 -11.19 14.38 0.91
C PHE A 230 -11.51 13.86 2.31
N ALA A 231 -12.76 14.03 2.73
CA ALA A 231 -13.29 13.40 3.94
C ALA A 231 -14.74 13.01 3.70
N ASN A 232 -15.10 11.80 4.11
CA ASN A 232 -16.45 11.29 4.03
C ASN A 232 -16.77 10.43 5.27
N SER A 233 -17.99 10.49 5.76
CA SER A 233 -18.45 9.73 6.93
C SER A 233 -18.59 8.23 6.65
N GLY A 234 -18.45 7.81 5.39
CA GLY A 234 -18.54 6.44 4.92
C GLY A 234 -19.74 6.19 3.99
N ASP A 235 -20.67 7.15 3.88
CA ASP A 235 -21.88 7.04 3.05
C ASP A 235 -21.59 7.09 1.55
N LEU A 236 -20.53 7.79 1.13
CA LEU A 236 -20.06 7.79 -0.27
C LEU A 236 -19.00 6.73 -0.53
N ILE A 237 -18.12 6.49 0.45
CA ILE A 237 -17.06 5.48 0.39
C ILE A 237 -16.68 5.06 1.81
N SER A 238 -17.08 3.84 2.20
CA SER A 238 -16.81 3.28 3.53
C SER A 238 -15.48 2.54 3.53
N ALA A 239 -14.68 2.70 4.59
CA ALA A 239 -13.42 1.96 4.77
C ALA A 239 -12.49 2.06 3.54
N GLY A 240 -12.22 3.29 3.11
CA GLY A 240 -11.30 3.57 2.01
C GLY A 240 -9.91 3.02 2.29
N SER A 241 -9.24 2.53 1.25
CA SER A 241 -7.91 1.90 1.36
C SER A 241 -6.85 2.61 0.52
N THR A 242 -7.19 3.06 -0.69
CA THR A 242 -6.22 3.64 -1.65
C THR A 242 -6.84 4.84 -2.36
N ALA A 243 -6.06 5.89 -2.59
CA ALA A 243 -6.49 7.08 -3.33
C ALA A 243 -5.47 7.47 -4.40
N ILE A 244 -5.89 7.43 -5.66
CA ILE A 244 -5.01 7.68 -6.82
C ILE A 244 -5.47 8.97 -7.51
N PRO A 245 -4.66 10.04 -7.48
CA PRO A 245 -4.91 11.25 -8.25
C PRO A 245 -4.48 11.04 -9.71
N PHE A 246 -5.36 11.35 -10.65
CA PHE A 246 -5.05 11.20 -12.07
C PHE A 246 -5.89 12.12 -12.96
N GLU A 247 -5.26 12.92 -13.82
CA GLU A 247 -5.91 13.84 -14.80
C GLU A 247 -7.11 14.63 -14.23
N GLY A 248 -6.93 15.29 -13.08
CA GLY A 248 -7.99 16.12 -12.47
C GLY A 248 -9.10 15.34 -11.75
N ARG A 249 -8.86 14.05 -11.50
CA ARG A 249 -9.72 13.16 -10.73
C ARG A 249 -8.98 12.60 -9.52
N LEU A 250 -9.73 12.21 -8.51
CA LEU A 250 -9.27 11.40 -7.38
C LEU A 250 -10.10 10.13 -7.32
N TYR A 251 -9.45 8.99 -7.55
CA TYR A 251 -10.07 7.67 -7.49
C TYR A 251 -9.82 7.05 -6.12
N ILE A 252 -10.88 6.71 -5.38
CA ILE A 252 -10.77 6.14 -4.04
C ILE A 252 -11.34 4.73 -4.05
N ALA A 253 -10.48 3.76 -3.74
CA ALA A 253 -10.85 2.37 -3.52
C ALA A 253 -11.10 2.10 -2.03
N GLN A 254 -11.73 0.98 -1.73
CA GLN A 254 -12.12 0.55 -0.38
C GLN A 254 -11.80 -0.92 -0.16
N VAL A 255 -11.77 -1.33 1.11
CA VAL A 255 -11.36 -2.68 1.49
C VAL A 255 -12.40 -3.73 1.10
N PHE A 256 -13.71 -3.42 1.19
CA PHE A 256 -14.76 -4.45 1.15
C PHE A 256 -15.77 -4.34 0.01
N ASN A 257 -16.21 -3.13 -0.36
CA ASN A 257 -17.33 -2.99 -1.30
C ASN A 257 -16.86 -2.89 -2.77
N PRO A 258 -17.67 -3.34 -3.74
CA PRO A 258 -17.24 -3.62 -5.12
C PRO A 258 -17.29 -2.40 -6.04
N TYR A 259 -16.92 -1.22 -5.56
CA TYR A 259 -16.88 0.00 -6.37
C TYR A 259 -15.73 0.93 -5.98
N ILE A 260 -15.35 1.80 -6.93
CA ILE A 260 -14.36 2.86 -6.75
C ILE A 260 -15.10 4.19 -6.86
N LEU A 261 -14.88 5.08 -5.90
CA LEU A 261 -15.40 6.44 -5.96
C LEU A 261 -14.53 7.29 -6.90
N ASN A 262 -15.15 7.99 -7.84
CA ASN A 262 -14.49 8.90 -8.79
C ASN A 262 -14.91 10.34 -8.50
N CYS A 263 -14.02 11.10 -7.88
CA CYS A 263 -14.24 12.50 -7.54
C CYS A 263 -13.59 13.43 -8.56
N GLU A 264 -14.20 14.58 -8.81
CA GLU A 264 -13.45 15.72 -9.38
C GLU A 264 -12.41 16.20 -8.36
N TYR A 265 -11.20 16.45 -8.83
CA TYR A 265 -10.10 16.87 -7.98
C TYR A 265 -9.28 17.94 -8.68
N SER A 266 -9.38 19.17 -8.18
CA SER A 266 -8.49 20.24 -8.62
C SER A 266 -7.13 20.06 -7.97
N ASN A 267 -6.14 19.76 -8.79
CA ASN A 267 -4.79 19.53 -8.34
C ASN A 267 -4.01 20.84 -8.14
N SER A 268 -4.66 21.84 -7.53
CA SER A 268 -4.05 23.13 -7.22
C SER A 268 -2.89 22.95 -6.25
N ASP A 269 -1.90 23.83 -6.37
CA ASP A 269 -0.72 23.84 -5.51
C ASP A 269 -1.14 24.10 -4.05
#